data_AF-A0A8H6CK98-F1
#
_entry.id   AF-A0A8H6CK98-F1
#
_cell.length_a   1.000
_cell.length_b   1.000
_cell.length_c   1.000
_cell.angle_alpha   90.00
_cell.angle_beta   90.00
_cell.angle_gamma   90.00
#
_symmetry.space_group_name_H-M   'P 1'
#
loop_
_entity.id
_entity.type
_entity.pdbx_description
1 polymer ?
#
loop_
_entity_poly.entity_id
_entity_poly.type
_entity_poly.pdbx_seq_one_letter_code
_entity_poly.pdbx_strand_id
1 'polypeptide(L)'
;MHENFREASHTIIHDQSIVQSPWTDGGRSCLALVLSPWFTRAWTALELRLTHKGKVWVIYDDPSGYKLKNLDENILARHPAYSSRGHWIVSSLVEQLRQQQFNNIGDILKVLRTRNTSWPRDLMVVAGLLTEHKPETTKSDFIALITRAVIAGLVVIEESFLYHGHATMSQKGGWSWCPFSLLDVQLRTNADEYERVYVDEQGATTGYWKYRELEKGDTDKLQPYSFHISVHWQIRTALDQWENCLLLQHRYTSPKALLVIPLGSGISNIGGEDYHVLECQFVGTVYTLLEWGESFRITVRLGKLESEPIMNAKDCIDEYRGIKGPRMVMPPSGHDLISIREARKKVLAPSERA
;
A
#
# COMPACT_ATOMS: atom_id res chain seq x y z
N MET A 1 -24.61 0.15 -5.95
CA MET A 1 -24.82 -1.31 -5.83
C MET A 1 -24.21 -1.87 -4.55
N HIS A 2 -22.95 -1.57 -4.22
CA HIS A 2 -22.35 -2.05 -2.96
C HIS A 2 -23.07 -1.55 -1.69
N GLU A 3 -23.62 -0.33 -1.69
CA GLU A 3 -24.45 0.19 -0.57
C GLU A 3 -25.65 -0.71 -0.23
N ASN A 4 -26.21 -1.41 -1.22
CA ASN A 4 -27.32 -2.35 -0.99
C ASN A 4 -26.94 -3.45 0.01
N PHE A 5 -25.67 -3.86 0.05
CA PHE A 5 -25.17 -4.88 0.99
C PHE A 5 -25.08 -4.37 2.43
N ARG A 6 -24.88 -3.05 2.61
CA ARG A 6 -24.89 -2.41 3.92
C ARG A 6 -26.31 -2.38 4.49
N GLU A 7 -27.29 -2.04 3.66
CA GLU A 7 -28.70 -1.93 4.07
C GLU A 7 -29.46 -3.26 4.06
N ALA A 8 -28.94 -4.28 3.37
CA ALA A 8 -29.61 -5.56 3.24
C ALA A 8 -29.97 -6.18 4.60
N SER A 9 -31.19 -6.74 4.68
CA SER A 9 -31.59 -7.58 5.81
C SER A 9 -30.89 -8.93 5.77
N HIS A 10 -30.68 -9.47 4.57
CA HIS A 10 -30.04 -10.76 4.32
C HIS A 10 -29.24 -10.69 3.03
N THR A 11 -28.07 -11.33 3.00
CA THR A 11 -27.27 -11.57 1.80
C THR A 11 -27.19 -13.08 1.58
N ILE A 12 -27.67 -13.55 0.43
CA ILE A 12 -27.73 -14.97 0.11
C ILE A 12 -26.67 -15.30 -0.92
N ILE A 13 -25.81 -16.25 -0.59
CA ILE A 13 -24.75 -16.77 -1.46
C ILE A 13 -25.25 -18.08 -2.07
N HIS A 14 -25.38 -18.06 -3.40
CA HIS A 14 -25.91 -19.18 -4.19
C HIS A 14 -25.00 -19.52 -5.37
N ASP A 15 -23.68 -19.35 -5.20
CA ASP A 15 -22.69 -19.69 -6.22
C ASP A 15 -22.75 -21.19 -6.53
N GLN A 16 -22.74 -21.53 -7.82
CA GLN A 16 -22.96 -22.90 -8.29
C GLN A 16 -21.96 -23.89 -7.69
N SER A 17 -20.70 -23.50 -7.48
CA SER A 17 -19.70 -24.39 -6.89
C SER A 17 -19.99 -24.74 -5.43
N ILE A 18 -20.59 -23.81 -4.69
CA ILE A 18 -20.97 -23.97 -3.29
C ILE A 18 -22.29 -24.75 -3.20
N VAL A 19 -23.26 -24.40 -4.05
CA VAL A 19 -24.56 -25.07 -4.12
C VAL A 19 -24.42 -26.55 -4.48
N GLN A 20 -23.38 -26.93 -5.23
CA GLN A 20 -23.05 -28.33 -5.55
C GLN A 20 -22.14 -29.00 -4.50
N SER A 21 -21.68 -28.25 -3.50
CA SER A 21 -20.86 -28.80 -2.42
C SER A 21 -21.77 -29.34 -1.32
N PRO A 22 -21.61 -30.61 -0.90
CA PRO A 22 -22.44 -31.19 0.15
C PRO A 22 -22.20 -30.46 1.48
N TRP A 23 -23.29 -30.17 2.20
CA TRP A 23 -23.20 -29.74 3.58
C TRP A 23 -22.56 -30.83 4.44
N THR A 24 -21.54 -30.46 5.20
CA THR A 24 -20.92 -31.35 6.19
C THR A 24 -20.58 -30.59 7.45
N ASP A 25 -20.85 -31.20 8.59
CA ASP A 25 -20.33 -30.72 9.86
C ASP A 25 -18.80 -31.00 9.92
N GLY A 26 -18.02 -30.05 10.46
CA GLY A 26 -16.55 -30.21 10.58
C GLY A 26 -15.68 -29.36 9.63
N GLY A 27 -16.26 -28.30 9.04
CA GLY A 27 -15.48 -27.21 8.42
C GLY A 27 -15.12 -27.38 6.95
N ARG A 28 -15.39 -28.54 6.33
CA ARG A 28 -15.21 -28.70 4.87
C ARG A 28 -16.10 -27.75 4.07
N SER A 29 -17.32 -27.48 4.53
CA SER A 29 -18.20 -26.49 3.90
C SER A 29 -17.63 -25.07 3.99
N CYS A 30 -16.98 -24.71 5.09
CA CYS A 30 -16.25 -23.44 5.21
C CYS A 30 -15.06 -23.36 4.23
N LEU A 31 -14.32 -24.46 4.06
CA LEU A 31 -13.26 -24.54 3.06
C LEU A 31 -13.81 -24.42 1.63
N ALA A 32 -14.91 -25.09 1.31
CA ALA A 32 -15.58 -25.01 0.01
C ALA A 32 -16.02 -23.57 -0.30
N LEU A 33 -16.55 -22.84 0.68
CA LEU A 33 -16.87 -21.41 0.54
C LEU A 33 -15.64 -20.59 0.13
N VAL A 34 -14.51 -20.71 0.84
CA VAL A 34 -13.33 -19.87 0.58
C VAL A 34 -12.59 -20.26 -0.70
N LEU A 35 -12.69 -21.52 -1.13
CA LEU A 35 -12.14 -21.98 -2.40
C LEU A 35 -13.09 -21.75 -3.59
N SER A 36 -14.31 -21.29 -3.35
CA SER A 36 -15.29 -21.04 -4.41
C SER A 36 -14.87 -19.89 -5.33
N PRO A 37 -15.27 -19.91 -6.62
CA PRO A 37 -15.12 -18.77 -7.52
C PRO A 37 -15.86 -17.51 -7.06
N TRP A 38 -16.80 -17.62 -6.12
CA TRP A 38 -17.44 -16.46 -5.49
C TRP A 38 -16.47 -15.77 -4.55
N PHE A 39 -15.84 -16.50 -3.61
CA PHE A 39 -14.94 -15.89 -2.63
C PHE A 39 -13.65 -15.33 -3.26
N THR A 40 -13.23 -15.86 -4.42
CA THR A 40 -12.06 -15.35 -5.16
C THR A 40 -12.36 -14.09 -5.98
N ARG A 41 -13.59 -13.57 -6.01
CA ARG A 41 -13.90 -12.28 -6.67
C ARG A 41 -13.63 -11.11 -5.73
N ALA A 42 -13.06 -10.04 -6.26
CA ALA A 42 -12.75 -8.85 -5.47
C ALA A 42 -14.00 -8.14 -4.96
N TRP A 43 -15.08 -8.12 -5.74
CA TRP A 43 -16.36 -7.55 -5.30
C TRP A 43 -16.89 -8.25 -4.05
N THR A 44 -16.74 -9.57 -3.94
CA THR A 44 -17.13 -10.33 -2.75
C THR A 44 -16.39 -9.91 -1.49
N ALA A 45 -15.14 -9.44 -1.61
CA ALA A 45 -14.42 -8.89 -0.46
C ALA A 45 -15.10 -7.63 0.09
N LEU A 46 -15.55 -6.75 -0.80
CA LEU A 46 -16.30 -5.55 -0.45
C LEU A 46 -17.69 -5.88 0.09
N GLU A 47 -18.41 -6.80 -0.55
CA GLU A 47 -19.75 -7.24 -0.15
C GLU A 47 -19.73 -7.80 1.28
N LEU A 48 -18.80 -8.73 1.57
CA LEU A 48 -18.67 -9.32 2.91
C LEU A 48 -18.32 -8.29 3.99
N ARG A 49 -17.48 -7.31 3.66
CA ARG A 49 -17.14 -6.19 4.56
C ARG A 49 -18.37 -5.33 4.87
N LEU A 50 -19.18 -5.03 3.86
CA LEU A 50 -20.33 -4.15 4.01
C LEU A 50 -21.52 -4.84 4.69
N THR A 51 -21.69 -6.15 4.49
CA THR A 51 -22.78 -6.90 5.13
C THR A 51 -22.54 -7.13 6.62
N HIS A 52 -23.49 -6.67 7.44
CA HIS A 52 -23.44 -6.84 8.89
C HIS A 52 -23.38 -8.30 9.35
N LYS A 53 -22.76 -8.51 10.53
CA LYS A 53 -22.68 -9.83 11.18
C LYS A 53 -24.07 -10.43 11.38
N GLY A 54 -24.20 -11.74 11.12
CA GLY A 54 -25.43 -12.51 11.21
C GLY A 54 -26.32 -12.46 9.96
N LYS A 55 -26.01 -11.62 8.96
CA LYS A 55 -26.89 -11.43 7.79
C LYS A 55 -26.50 -12.23 6.54
N VAL A 56 -25.39 -12.97 6.57
CA VAL A 56 -24.90 -13.72 5.42
C VAL A 56 -25.36 -15.18 5.52
N TRP A 57 -26.01 -15.68 4.48
CA TRP A 57 -26.52 -17.04 4.38
C TRP A 57 -25.99 -17.71 3.11
N VAL A 58 -25.66 -19.00 3.21
CA VAL A 58 -25.04 -19.77 2.13
C VAL A 58 -25.88 -21.02 1.84
N ILE A 59 -26.10 -21.29 0.56
CA ILE A 59 -26.83 -22.48 0.10
C ILE A 59 -25.83 -23.60 -0.22
N TYR A 60 -26.04 -24.78 0.37
CA TYR A 60 -25.29 -26.01 0.10
C TYR A 60 -26.20 -27.12 -0.40
N ASP A 61 -25.60 -28.12 -1.04
CA ASP A 61 -26.26 -29.37 -1.40
C ASP A 61 -26.53 -30.22 -0.16
N ASP A 62 -27.62 -30.98 -0.18
CA ASP A 62 -28.01 -31.93 0.85
C ASP A 62 -28.85 -33.07 0.22
N PRO A 63 -28.76 -34.31 0.74
CA PRO A 63 -29.58 -35.41 0.20
C PRO A 63 -31.10 -35.15 0.22
N SER A 64 -31.58 -34.26 1.09
CA SER A 64 -32.99 -33.87 1.17
C SER A 64 -33.36 -32.62 0.34
N GLY A 65 -32.41 -32.05 -0.42
CA GLY A 65 -32.58 -30.83 -1.20
C GLY A 65 -31.50 -29.80 -0.88
N TYR A 66 -31.85 -28.52 -0.81
CA TYR A 66 -30.87 -27.47 -0.47
C TYR A 66 -30.93 -27.11 1.02
N LYS A 67 -29.75 -26.92 1.64
CA LYS A 67 -29.63 -26.41 3.00
C LYS A 67 -29.14 -24.97 3.02
N LEU A 68 -29.91 -24.10 3.66
CA LEU A 68 -29.53 -22.72 3.94
C LEU A 68 -28.83 -22.64 5.31
N LYS A 69 -27.61 -22.08 5.34
CA LYS A 69 -26.77 -22.00 6.54
C LYS A 69 -26.24 -20.58 6.75
N ASN A 70 -26.35 -20.10 7.99
CA ASN A 70 -25.81 -18.80 8.36
C ASN A 70 -24.28 -18.86 8.44
N LEU A 71 -23.61 -17.87 7.85
CA LEU A 71 -22.16 -17.79 7.83
C LEU A 71 -21.58 -17.75 9.25
N ASP A 72 -22.08 -16.84 10.07
CA ASP A 72 -21.55 -16.57 11.41
C ASP A 72 -21.90 -17.67 12.41
N GLU A 73 -23.11 -18.23 12.30
CA GLU A 73 -23.60 -19.19 13.30
C GLU A 73 -23.25 -20.63 12.99
N ASN A 74 -23.26 -21.00 11.70
CA ASN A 74 -23.18 -22.40 11.29
C ASN A 74 -21.89 -22.75 10.54
N ILE A 75 -21.30 -21.80 9.80
CA ILE A 75 -20.19 -22.10 8.87
C ILE A 75 -18.84 -21.76 9.49
N LEU A 76 -18.69 -20.59 10.10
CA LEU A 76 -17.42 -20.16 10.69
C LEU A 76 -17.15 -20.88 12.02
N ALA A 77 -15.88 -21.22 12.25
CA ALA A 77 -15.40 -21.77 13.50
C ALA A 77 -15.42 -20.70 14.60
N ARG A 78 -15.96 -21.06 15.77
CA ARG A 78 -16.06 -20.14 16.93
C ARG A 78 -14.83 -20.17 17.82
N HIS A 79 -14.10 -21.29 17.83
CA HIS A 79 -12.94 -21.47 18.71
C HIS A 79 -11.96 -22.51 18.14
N PRO A 80 -10.64 -22.28 18.22
CA PRO A 80 -9.62 -23.21 17.70
C PRO A 80 -9.64 -24.58 18.40
N ALA A 81 -10.04 -24.65 19.67
CA ALA A 81 -10.08 -25.92 20.41
C ALA A 81 -11.18 -26.91 19.93
N TYR A 82 -12.21 -26.41 19.24
CA TYR A 82 -13.35 -27.23 18.78
C TYR A 82 -13.46 -27.30 17.26
N SER A 83 -12.41 -26.91 16.54
CA SER A 83 -12.38 -26.90 15.09
C SER A 83 -11.07 -27.50 14.58
N SER A 84 -11.10 -28.03 13.36
CA SER A 84 -9.84 -28.41 12.70
C SER A 84 -9.00 -27.17 12.43
N ARG A 85 -7.68 -27.33 12.38
CA ARG A 85 -6.76 -26.21 12.08
C ARG A 85 -7.13 -25.50 10.78
N GLY A 86 -7.52 -26.25 9.74
CA GLY A 86 -7.95 -25.69 8.46
C GLY A 86 -9.23 -24.87 8.60
N HIS A 87 -10.23 -25.38 9.32
CA HIS A 87 -11.48 -24.67 9.58
C HIS A 87 -11.24 -23.37 10.34
N TRP A 88 -10.39 -23.39 11.37
CA TRP A 88 -10.01 -22.20 12.13
C TRP A 88 -9.32 -21.16 11.24
N ILE A 89 -8.27 -21.53 10.49
CA ILE A 89 -7.54 -20.62 9.60
C ILE A 89 -8.48 -19.94 8.61
N VAL A 90 -9.32 -20.72 7.93
CA VAL A 90 -10.27 -20.21 6.94
C VAL A 90 -11.28 -19.27 7.59
N SER A 91 -11.78 -19.62 8.78
CA SER A 91 -12.73 -18.78 9.51
C SER A 91 -12.09 -17.44 9.91
N SER A 92 -10.86 -17.48 10.42
CA SER A 92 -10.10 -16.27 10.76
C SER A 92 -9.87 -15.38 9.53
N LEU A 93 -9.64 -15.94 8.34
CA LEU A 93 -9.49 -15.15 7.11
C LEU A 93 -10.79 -14.41 6.73
N VAL A 94 -11.94 -15.08 6.85
CA VAL A 94 -13.25 -14.47 6.59
C VAL A 94 -13.56 -13.39 7.63
N GLU A 95 -13.33 -13.67 8.91
CA GLU A 95 -13.54 -12.70 9.99
C GLU A 95 -12.63 -11.49 9.86
N GLN A 96 -11.34 -11.72 9.55
CA GLN A 96 -10.37 -10.66 9.32
C GLN A 96 -10.86 -9.74 8.19
N LEU A 97 -11.22 -10.28 7.04
CA LEU A 97 -11.75 -9.49 5.92
C LEU A 97 -12.93 -8.59 6.32
N ARG A 98 -13.83 -9.07 7.19
CA ARG A 98 -15.03 -8.33 7.62
C ARG A 98 -14.74 -7.25 8.65
N GLN A 99 -13.80 -7.50 9.56
CA GLN A 99 -13.47 -6.61 10.68
C GLN A 99 -12.29 -5.68 10.39
N GLN A 100 -11.52 -5.97 9.34
CA GLN A 100 -10.26 -5.29 9.07
C GLN A 100 -10.47 -3.82 8.72
N GLN A 101 -9.76 -2.96 9.44
CA GLN A 101 -9.52 -1.60 9.00
C GLN A 101 -8.34 -1.59 8.03
N PHE A 102 -8.54 -1.04 6.84
CA PHE A 102 -7.50 -0.95 5.82
C PHE A 102 -6.64 0.30 6.06
N ASN A 103 -5.75 0.20 7.05
CA ASN A 103 -4.95 1.31 7.56
C ASN A 103 -3.52 1.37 6.99
N ASN A 104 -3.18 0.45 6.08
CA ASN A 104 -1.89 0.37 5.38
C ASN A 104 -2.08 -0.33 4.01
N ILE A 105 -1.10 -0.24 3.12
CA ILE A 105 -1.23 -0.78 1.75
C ILE A 105 -1.11 -2.30 1.76
N GLY A 106 -0.29 -2.88 2.63
CA GLY A 106 -0.09 -4.32 2.76
C GLY A 106 -1.39 -5.06 3.04
N ASP A 107 -2.22 -4.49 3.90
CA ASP A 107 -3.54 -5.01 4.26
C ASP A 107 -4.53 -4.98 3.10
N ILE A 108 -4.51 -3.90 2.30
CA ILE A 108 -5.29 -3.80 1.06
C ILE A 108 -4.82 -4.88 0.08
N LEU A 109 -3.50 -4.99 -0.15
CA LEU A 109 -2.94 -5.96 -1.10
C LEU A 109 -3.13 -7.42 -0.66
N LYS A 110 -3.13 -7.72 0.64
CA LYS A 110 -3.46 -9.06 1.15
C LYS A 110 -4.84 -9.50 0.68
N VAL A 111 -5.82 -8.59 0.69
CA VAL A 111 -7.16 -8.87 0.15
C VAL A 111 -7.09 -8.98 -1.37
N LEU A 112 -6.61 -7.97 -2.07
CA LEU A 112 -6.69 -7.90 -3.54
C LEU A 112 -5.93 -9.05 -4.25
N ARG A 113 -4.76 -9.45 -3.75
CA ARG A 113 -3.92 -10.48 -4.39
C ARG A 113 -4.51 -11.88 -4.32
N THR A 114 -5.40 -12.13 -3.37
CA THR A 114 -6.11 -13.41 -3.26
C THR A 114 -7.34 -13.47 -4.16
N ARG A 115 -7.56 -12.46 -5.01
CA ARG A 115 -8.74 -12.32 -5.88
C ARG A 115 -8.39 -12.50 -7.36
N ASN A 116 -7.85 -13.68 -7.66
CA ASN A 116 -7.33 -14.05 -8.98
C ASN A 116 -8.37 -14.09 -10.11
N THR A 117 -9.66 -14.16 -9.80
CA THR A 117 -10.75 -14.16 -10.79
C THR A 117 -11.25 -12.74 -11.15
N SER A 118 -10.60 -11.69 -10.66
CA SER A 118 -10.98 -10.29 -10.93
C SER A 118 -9.97 -9.57 -11.80
N TRP A 119 -10.46 -8.66 -12.63
CA TRP A 119 -9.61 -7.89 -13.53
C TRP A 119 -8.84 -6.82 -12.74
N PRO A 120 -7.60 -6.45 -13.13
CA PRO A 120 -6.83 -5.41 -12.44
C PRO A 120 -7.60 -4.09 -12.25
N ARG A 121 -8.44 -3.73 -13.23
CA ARG A 121 -9.36 -2.60 -13.15
C ARG A 121 -10.31 -2.70 -11.96
N ASP A 122 -10.95 -3.86 -11.78
CA ASP A 122 -11.90 -4.07 -10.68
C ASP A 122 -11.19 -4.10 -9.33
N LEU A 123 -9.99 -4.68 -9.26
CA LEU A 123 -9.16 -4.68 -8.06
C LEU A 123 -8.88 -3.26 -7.58
N MET A 124 -8.57 -2.33 -8.49
CA MET A 124 -8.36 -0.93 -8.15
C MET A 124 -9.64 -0.25 -7.65
N VAL A 125 -10.78 -0.48 -8.32
CA VAL A 125 -12.07 0.06 -7.88
C VAL A 125 -12.43 -0.44 -6.48
N VAL A 126 -12.24 -1.74 -6.22
CA VAL A 126 -12.44 -2.35 -4.91
C VAL A 126 -11.45 -1.77 -3.88
N ALA A 127 -10.18 -1.53 -4.23
CA ALA A 127 -9.21 -0.88 -3.33
C ALA A 127 -9.70 0.50 -2.85
N GLY A 128 -10.20 1.33 -3.77
CA GLY A 128 -10.80 2.62 -3.43
C GLY A 128 -11.97 2.45 -2.46
N LEU A 129 -12.91 1.55 -2.77
CA LEU A 129 -14.10 1.32 -1.95
C LEU A 129 -13.78 0.73 -0.56
N LEU A 130 -12.80 -0.18 -0.47
CA LEU A 130 -12.33 -0.75 0.82
C LEU A 130 -11.74 0.33 1.74
N THR A 131 -11.17 1.39 1.16
CA THR A 131 -10.62 2.54 1.90
C THR A 131 -11.59 3.71 2.00
N GLU A 132 -12.88 3.49 1.70
CA GLU A 132 -13.96 4.49 1.78
C GLU A 132 -13.81 5.66 0.80
N HIS A 133 -12.99 5.50 -0.24
CA HIS A 133 -12.91 6.45 -1.35
C HIS A 133 -13.87 6.03 -2.45
N LYS A 134 -14.71 6.97 -2.93
CA LYS A 134 -15.62 6.73 -4.06
C LYS A 134 -14.86 6.95 -5.37
N PRO A 135 -14.52 5.89 -6.14
CA PRO A 135 -13.69 6.02 -7.32
C PRO A 135 -14.47 6.68 -8.48
N GLU A 136 -13.89 7.72 -9.08
CA GLU A 136 -14.41 8.33 -10.30
C GLU A 136 -13.88 7.57 -11.53
N THR A 137 -14.65 6.59 -12.00
CA THR A 137 -14.20 5.63 -13.05
C THR A 137 -14.40 6.10 -14.49
N THR A 138 -14.89 7.32 -14.69
CA THR A 138 -15.18 7.92 -16.01
C THR A 138 -13.93 8.49 -16.68
N LYS A 139 -12.92 8.86 -15.90
CA LYS A 139 -11.66 9.43 -16.40
C LYS A 139 -10.73 8.33 -16.92
N SER A 140 -9.93 8.61 -17.94
CA SER A 140 -8.99 7.64 -18.52
C SER A 140 -7.86 7.26 -17.55
N ASP A 141 -7.47 8.17 -16.66
CA ASP A 141 -6.41 8.01 -15.66
C ASP A 141 -6.95 7.56 -14.28
N PHE A 142 -8.19 7.06 -14.20
CA PHE A 142 -8.86 6.75 -12.94
C PHE A 142 -8.05 5.81 -12.02
N ILE A 143 -7.25 4.88 -12.57
CA ILE A 143 -6.39 4.01 -11.76
C ILE A 143 -5.39 4.83 -10.95
N ALA A 144 -4.75 5.82 -11.59
CA ALA A 144 -3.83 6.72 -10.91
C ALA A 144 -4.54 7.56 -9.86
N LEU A 145 -5.73 8.08 -10.19
CA LEU A 145 -6.54 8.86 -9.26
C LEU A 145 -6.95 8.06 -8.02
N ILE A 146 -7.34 6.79 -8.20
CA ILE A 146 -7.65 5.89 -7.09
C ILE A 146 -6.40 5.64 -6.24
N THR A 147 -5.27 5.31 -6.86
CA THR A 147 -4.01 5.08 -6.13
C THR A 147 -3.64 6.30 -5.29
N ARG A 148 -3.73 7.51 -5.85
CA ARG A 148 -3.49 8.77 -5.11
C ARG A 148 -4.45 8.93 -3.93
N ALA A 149 -5.75 8.74 -4.16
CA ALA A 149 -6.76 8.88 -3.12
C ALA A 149 -6.51 7.90 -1.96
N VAL A 150 -6.24 6.63 -2.28
CA VAL A 150 -5.91 5.61 -1.27
C VAL A 150 -4.67 6.02 -0.47
N ILE A 151 -3.56 6.35 -1.14
CA ILE A 151 -2.29 6.70 -0.48
C ILE A 151 -2.43 7.97 0.36
N ALA A 152 -3.08 9.02 -0.16
CA ALA A 152 -3.31 10.27 0.54
C ALA A 152 -4.17 10.06 1.81
N GLY A 153 -5.21 9.22 1.71
CA GLY A 153 -6.10 8.86 2.81
C GLY A 153 -5.42 8.01 3.89
N LEU A 154 -4.43 7.19 3.53
CA LEU A 154 -3.64 6.43 4.50
C LEU A 154 -2.71 7.32 5.34
N VAL A 155 -2.28 8.47 4.81
CA VAL A 155 -1.36 9.47 5.42
C VAL A 155 0.06 8.95 5.63
N VAL A 156 0.19 7.67 5.95
CA VAL A 156 1.43 6.96 6.18
C VAL A 156 1.34 5.62 5.47
N ILE A 157 2.39 5.28 4.74
CA ILE A 157 2.49 4.05 3.96
C ILE A 157 3.78 3.31 4.30
N GLU A 158 3.84 2.03 3.95
CA GLU A 158 5.03 1.22 4.08
C GLU A 158 6.15 1.76 3.18
N GLU A 159 7.36 1.93 3.74
CA GLU A 159 8.55 2.36 2.99
C GLU A 159 8.85 1.43 1.81
N SER A 160 8.58 0.12 1.98
CA SER A 160 8.71 -0.88 0.91
C SER A 160 7.88 -0.56 -0.35
N PHE A 161 6.86 0.30 -0.24
CA PHE A 161 6.08 0.76 -1.38
C PHE A 161 6.90 1.59 -2.38
N LEU A 162 7.95 2.27 -1.91
CA LEU A 162 8.83 3.11 -2.73
C LEU A 162 9.78 2.30 -3.62
N TYR A 163 10.00 1.03 -3.30
CA TYR A 163 10.99 0.16 -3.96
C TYR A 163 10.37 -0.59 -5.15
N HIS A 164 9.86 0.15 -6.13
CA HIS A 164 9.26 -0.38 -7.35
C HIS A 164 10.11 -0.09 -8.60
N GLY A 165 9.85 -0.86 -9.67
CA GLY A 165 10.49 -0.67 -10.98
C GLY A 165 9.55 -0.11 -12.05
N HIS A 166 8.37 0.36 -11.64
CA HIS A 166 7.34 0.91 -12.53
C HIS A 166 7.53 2.41 -12.80
N ALA A 167 6.96 2.89 -13.90
CA ALA A 167 6.89 4.32 -14.19
C ALA A 167 6.02 5.03 -13.15
N THR A 168 6.39 6.26 -12.83
CA THR A 168 5.71 7.08 -11.82
C THR A 168 4.68 8.00 -12.46
N MET A 169 3.73 8.46 -11.65
CA MET A 169 2.61 9.29 -12.11
C MET A 169 3.04 10.66 -12.63
N SER A 170 4.20 11.16 -12.20
CA SER A 170 4.81 12.42 -12.62
C SER A 170 6.32 12.27 -12.63
N GLN A 171 7.02 13.11 -13.41
CA GLN A 171 8.48 13.12 -13.44
C GLN A 171 9.09 13.95 -12.31
N LYS A 172 8.34 14.95 -11.83
CA LYS A 172 8.76 15.93 -10.82
C LYS A 172 7.59 16.33 -9.93
N GLY A 173 7.90 16.95 -8.80
CA GLY A 173 6.90 17.40 -7.83
C GLY A 173 6.15 16.24 -7.18
N GLY A 174 4.95 16.55 -6.66
CA GLY A 174 4.10 15.58 -5.95
C GLY A 174 3.86 14.32 -6.76
N TRP A 175 3.85 13.16 -6.09
CA TRP A 175 3.61 11.85 -6.70
C TRP A 175 4.69 11.35 -7.67
N SER A 176 5.83 12.04 -7.79
CA SER A 176 6.93 11.66 -8.69
C SER A 176 7.65 10.37 -8.30
N TRP A 177 7.39 9.87 -7.10
CA TRP A 177 7.85 8.59 -6.56
C TRP A 177 6.78 7.49 -6.62
N CYS A 178 5.53 7.83 -6.97
CA CYS A 178 4.40 6.92 -6.83
C CYS A 178 4.10 6.22 -8.16
N PRO A 179 3.96 4.87 -8.19
CA PRO A 179 3.55 4.14 -9.38
C PRO A 179 2.05 4.37 -9.65
N PHE A 180 1.60 4.11 -10.88
CA PHE A 180 0.20 4.32 -11.27
C PHE A 180 -0.80 3.42 -10.52
N SER A 181 -0.43 2.17 -10.22
CA SER A 181 -1.29 1.21 -9.53
C SER A 181 -0.67 0.74 -8.21
N LEU A 182 -1.52 0.52 -7.19
CA LEU A 182 -1.12 -0.17 -5.97
C LEU A 182 -0.66 -1.61 -6.23
N LEU A 183 -1.15 -2.24 -7.30
CA LEU A 183 -0.87 -3.64 -7.65
C LEU A 183 0.55 -3.83 -8.21
N ASP A 184 1.19 -2.75 -8.65
CA ASP A 184 2.53 -2.75 -9.25
C ASP A 184 3.65 -2.98 -8.22
N VAL A 185 3.33 -3.00 -6.92
CA VAL A 185 4.34 -3.03 -5.86
C VAL A 185 4.33 -4.32 -5.08
N GLN A 186 5.51 -4.90 -4.85
CA GLN A 186 5.70 -6.07 -3.99
C GLN A 186 6.02 -5.65 -2.54
N LEU A 187 4.97 -5.55 -1.72
CA LEU A 187 5.14 -5.25 -0.29
C LEU A 187 5.56 -6.48 0.53
N ARG A 188 6.35 -6.20 1.57
CA ARG A 188 6.58 -7.15 2.67
C ARG A 188 5.33 -7.12 3.56
N THR A 189 4.75 -8.29 3.84
CA THR A 189 3.44 -8.40 4.51
C THR A 189 3.47 -8.08 6.01
N ASN A 190 4.67 -7.90 6.58
CA ASN A 190 4.93 -7.67 8.01
C ASN A 190 5.84 -6.44 8.19
N ALA A 191 5.44 -5.29 7.64
CA ALA A 191 6.19 -4.06 7.84
C ALA A 191 6.09 -3.60 9.30
N ASP A 192 7.24 -3.36 9.93
CA ASP A 192 7.31 -2.81 11.28
C ASP A 192 6.82 -1.34 11.27
N GLU A 193 6.33 -0.82 12.40
CA GLU A 193 5.88 0.58 12.47
C GLU A 193 7.01 1.57 12.13
N TYR A 194 8.25 1.16 12.35
CA TYR A 194 9.46 1.90 11.98
C TYR A 194 9.77 1.93 10.48
N GLU A 195 9.06 1.16 9.64
CA GLU A 195 9.23 1.07 8.18
C GLU A 195 8.15 1.87 7.44
N ARG A 196 7.83 3.06 7.96
CA ARG A 196 6.72 3.87 7.47
C ARG A 196 7.17 5.26 7.07
N VAL A 197 6.61 5.75 5.97
CA VAL A 197 6.87 7.08 5.42
C VAL A 197 5.58 7.90 5.42
N TYR A 198 5.69 9.17 5.76
CA TYR A 198 4.59 10.12 5.76
C TYR A 198 4.32 10.59 4.32
N VAL A 199 3.06 10.86 3.99
CA VAL A 199 2.63 11.43 2.71
C VAL A 199 1.88 12.73 2.99
N ASP A 200 2.39 13.84 2.46
CA ASP A 200 1.75 15.15 2.60
C ASP A 200 0.55 15.32 1.64
N GLU A 201 -0.12 16.46 1.72
CA GLU A 201 -1.31 16.75 0.90
C GLU A 201 -0.98 16.98 -0.57
N GLN A 202 0.26 17.37 -0.85
CA GLN A 202 0.76 17.60 -2.20
C GLN A 202 1.27 16.30 -2.84
N GLY A 203 1.37 15.20 -2.08
CA GLY A 203 1.84 13.91 -2.54
C GLY A 203 3.36 13.75 -2.51
N ALA A 204 4.07 14.59 -1.76
CA ALA A 204 5.46 14.31 -1.41
C ALA A 204 5.50 13.32 -0.25
N THR A 205 6.56 12.52 -0.16
CA THR A 205 6.73 11.57 0.94
C THR A 205 7.98 11.85 1.77
N THR A 206 7.84 11.83 3.09
CA THR A 206 8.93 12.08 4.04
C THR A 206 9.23 10.83 4.85
N GLY A 207 10.51 10.44 4.92
CA GLY A 207 10.97 9.24 5.60
C GLY A 207 12.38 9.39 6.19
N TYR A 208 12.90 8.30 6.74
CA TYR A 208 14.21 8.27 7.38
C TYR A 208 15.01 7.06 6.92
N TRP A 209 16.13 7.30 6.24
CA TRP A 209 16.91 6.26 5.56
C TRP A 209 18.35 6.22 6.03
N LYS A 210 18.99 5.06 5.84
CA LYS A 210 20.45 5.02 5.70
C LYS A 210 20.81 5.57 4.33
N TYR A 211 21.87 6.37 4.24
CA TYR A 211 22.33 6.88 2.95
C TYR A 211 23.80 6.54 2.70
N ARG A 212 24.16 6.56 1.43
CA ARG A 212 25.54 6.42 0.95
C ARG A 212 25.74 7.25 -0.31
N GLU A 213 26.74 8.12 -0.27
CA GLU A 213 27.26 8.84 -1.45
C GLU A 213 27.88 7.84 -2.42
N LEU A 214 27.75 8.09 -3.72
CA LEU A 214 28.36 7.24 -4.74
C LEU A 214 29.81 7.65 -4.99
N GLU A 215 30.65 6.66 -5.26
CA GLU A 215 32.00 6.83 -5.79
C GLU A 215 32.03 6.41 -7.28
N LYS A 216 33.04 6.89 -8.02
CA LYS A 216 33.18 6.63 -9.47
C LYS A 216 33.10 5.15 -9.86
N GLY A 217 33.58 4.24 -9.00
CA GLY A 217 33.58 2.79 -9.25
C GLY A 217 32.33 2.04 -8.76
N ASP A 218 31.38 2.74 -8.13
CA ASP A 218 30.18 2.09 -7.58
C ASP A 218 29.13 1.78 -8.64
N THR A 219 29.09 2.54 -9.74
CA THR A 219 28.10 2.41 -10.80
C THR A 219 28.10 1.01 -11.44
N ASP A 220 29.26 0.36 -11.51
CA ASP A 220 29.42 -1.02 -12.00
C ASP A 220 28.75 -2.07 -11.09
N LYS A 221 28.54 -1.73 -9.82
CA LYS A 221 27.90 -2.59 -8.81
C LYS A 221 26.41 -2.29 -8.63
N LEU A 222 25.87 -1.38 -9.45
CA LEU A 222 24.46 -0.98 -9.43
C LEU A 222 23.75 -1.47 -10.68
N GLN A 223 22.63 -2.17 -10.45
CA GLN A 223 21.77 -2.64 -11.53
C GLN A 223 20.38 -2.00 -11.41
N PRO A 224 19.86 -1.34 -12.46
CA PRO A 224 18.50 -0.80 -12.44
C PRO A 224 17.46 -1.89 -12.14
N TYR A 225 16.57 -1.63 -11.18
CA TYR A 225 15.37 -2.42 -10.95
C TYR A 225 14.21 -1.76 -11.70
N SER A 226 13.89 -2.30 -12.89
CA SER A 226 12.92 -1.69 -13.81
C SER A 226 12.05 -2.74 -14.50
N PHE A 227 10.76 -2.45 -14.64
CA PHE A 227 9.81 -3.24 -15.44
C PHE A 227 9.47 -2.56 -16.78
N HIS A 228 10.01 -1.37 -17.04
CA HIS A 228 9.82 -0.63 -18.27
C HIS A 228 11.13 0.03 -18.74
N ILE A 229 11.30 0.14 -20.05
CA ILE A 229 12.53 0.67 -20.66
C ILE A 229 12.78 2.14 -20.29
N SER A 230 11.73 2.95 -20.13
CA SER A 230 11.88 4.35 -19.71
C SER A 230 12.45 4.49 -18.30
N VAL A 231 12.05 3.62 -17.36
CA VAL A 231 12.57 3.61 -16.00
C VAL A 231 14.03 3.15 -16.00
N HIS A 232 14.35 2.15 -16.83
CA HIS A 232 15.74 1.70 -17.02
C HIS A 232 16.63 2.85 -17.49
N TRP A 233 16.21 3.56 -18.54
CA TRP A 233 16.95 4.70 -19.09
C TRP A 233 17.10 5.83 -18.09
N GLN A 234 16.02 6.20 -17.39
CA GLN A 234 16.05 7.24 -16.35
C GLN A 234 17.11 6.93 -15.28
N ILE A 235 17.15 5.70 -14.79
CA ILE A 235 18.16 5.27 -13.80
C ILE A 235 19.57 5.30 -14.40
N ARG A 236 19.76 4.80 -15.63
CA ARG A 236 21.08 4.80 -16.29
C ARG A 236 21.62 6.20 -16.51
N THR A 237 20.80 7.10 -17.04
CA THR A 237 21.17 8.50 -17.26
C THR A 237 21.53 9.21 -15.96
N ALA A 238 20.84 8.91 -14.86
CA ALA A 238 21.22 9.46 -13.55
C ALA A 238 22.56 8.88 -13.06
N LEU A 239 22.81 7.58 -13.25
CA LEU A 239 24.08 6.95 -12.89
C LEU A 239 25.28 7.42 -13.74
N ASP A 240 25.04 7.91 -14.96
CA ASP A 240 26.08 8.59 -15.75
C ASP A 240 26.57 9.88 -15.08
N GLN A 241 25.73 10.48 -14.22
CA GLN A 241 26.02 11.63 -13.35
C GLN A 241 26.02 11.20 -11.88
N TRP A 242 26.77 10.15 -11.56
CA TRP A 242 26.78 9.52 -10.23
C TRP A 242 27.11 10.49 -9.09
N GLU A 243 27.90 11.54 -9.35
CA GLU A 243 28.24 12.58 -8.37
C GLU A 243 27.03 13.38 -7.88
N ASN A 244 25.94 13.40 -8.66
CA ASN A 244 24.67 14.04 -8.31
C ASN A 244 23.70 13.07 -7.63
N CYS A 245 24.08 11.81 -7.45
CA CYS A 245 23.19 10.77 -6.96
C CYS A 245 23.50 10.37 -5.52
N LEU A 246 22.45 9.93 -4.84
CA LEU A 246 22.50 9.38 -3.49
C LEU A 246 21.76 8.05 -3.45
N LEU A 247 22.32 7.07 -2.74
CA LEU A 247 21.60 5.83 -2.44
C LEU A 247 20.93 5.93 -1.07
N LEU A 248 19.66 5.55 -1.02
CA LEU A 248 18.91 5.38 0.23
C LEU A 248 18.60 3.90 0.42
N GLN A 249 18.99 3.33 1.55
CA GLN A 249 18.66 1.96 1.90
C GLN A 249 17.66 1.92 3.04
N HIS A 250 16.80 0.91 2.92
CA HIS A 250 15.94 0.45 3.98
C HIS A 250 16.71 0.25 5.29
N ARG A 251 16.03 0.45 6.41
CA ARG A 251 16.60 0.20 7.75
C ARG A 251 17.22 -1.19 7.93
N TYR A 252 16.69 -2.20 7.25
CA TYR A 252 17.18 -3.57 7.24
C TYR A 252 17.94 -3.84 5.95
N THR A 253 18.92 -4.74 6.01
CA THR A 253 19.72 -5.13 4.86
C THR A 253 18.81 -5.64 3.75
N SER A 254 18.76 -4.88 2.66
CA SER A 254 17.97 -5.16 1.47
C SER A 254 18.90 -5.10 0.26
N PRO A 255 18.77 -6.02 -0.72
CA PRO A 255 19.52 -5.93 -1.96
C PRO A 255 19.05 -4.75 -2.83
N LYS A 256 17.94 -4.07 -2.46
CA LYS A 256 17.40 -2.91 -3.16
C LYS A 256 17.71 -1.62 -2.39
N ALA A 257 18.06 -0.57 -3.12
CA ALA A 257 18.20 0.80 -2.63
C ALA A 257 17.43 1.76 -3.55
N LEU A 258 16.96 2.87 -3.02
CA LEU A 258 16.43 3.98 -3.83
C LEU A 258 17.61 4.78 -4.36
N LEU A 259 17.54 5.15 -5.63
CA LEU A 259 18.42 6.13 -6.25
C LEU A 259 17.67 7.47 -6.28
N VAL A 260 18.29 8.49 -5.73
CA VAL A 260 17.69 9.83 -5.64
C VAL A 260 18.73 10.90 -6.01
N ILE A 261 18.24 12.07 -6.40
CA ILE A 261 19.07 13.28 -6.63
C ILE A 261 18.69 14.30 -5.57
N PRO A 262 19.60 14.72 -4.67
CA PRO A 262 19.32 15.77 -3.72
C PRO A 262 19.25 17.13 -4.42
N LEU A 263 18.31 17.95 -3.97
CA LEU A 263 17.98 19.26 -4.56
C LEU A 263 18.24 20.42 -3.59
N GLY A 264 18.42 20.12 -2.30
CA GLY A 264 18.68 21.11 -1.25
C GLY A 264 18.03 20.74 0.07
N SER A 265 17.96 21.70 0.98
CA SER A 265 17.36 21.54 2.30
C SER A 265 15.95 22.15 2.37
N GLY A 266 15.09 21.60 3.22
CA GLY A 266 13.73 22.08 3.40
C GLY A 266 13.14 21.75 4.77
N ILE A 267 11.89 22.19 4.97
CA ILE A 267 11.12 21.93 6.19
C ILE A 267 9.85 21.15 5.85
N SER A 268 9.60 20.07 6.60
CA SER A 268 8.38 19.27 6.52
C SER A 268 7.59 19.42 7.81
N ASN A 269 6.41 20.03 7.74
CA ASN A 269 5.48 20.08 8.86
C ASN A 269 4.71 18.75 8.92
N ILE A 270 4.79 18.04 10.04
CA ILE A 270 4.10 16.77 10.23
C ILE A 270 3.50 16.74 11.64
N GLY A 271 2.17 16.69 11.73
CA GLY A 271 1.48 16.70 13.02
C GLY A 271 1.67 17.98 13.83
N GLY A 272 1.96 19.11 13.17
CA GLY A 272 2.24 20.39 13.83
C GLY A 272 3.71 20.62 14.18
N GLU A 273 4.57 19.62 13.99
CA GLU A 273 6.02 19.73 14.22
C GLU A 273 6.77 19.95 12.91
N ASP A 274 7.75 20.85 12.92
CA ASP A 274 8.60 21.14 11.76
C ASP A 274 9.87 20.28 11.80
N TYR A 275 10.13 19.51 10.73
CA TYR A 275 11.32 18.68 10.60
C TYR A 275 12.21 19.17 9.46
N HIS A 276 13.52 19.22 9.68
CA HIS A 276 14.48 19.47 8.61
C HIS A 276 14.65 18.22 7.75
N VAL A 277 14.46 18.40 6.45
CA VAL A 277 14.54 17.34 5.45
C VAL A 277 15.51 17.70 4.34
N LEU A 278 16.17 16.69 3.79
CA LEU A 278 16.84 16.79 2.50
C LEU A 278 15.78 16.61 1.41
N GLU A 279 15.61 17.62 0.57
CA GLU A 279 14.73 17.51 -0.59
C GLU A 279 15.41 16.68 -1.66
N CYS A 280 14.72 15.66 -2.15
CA CYS A 280 15.24 14.77 -3.17
C CYS A 280 14.23 14.54 -4.29
N GLN A 281 14.74 14.44 -5.51
CA GLN A 281 14.02 13.89 -6.64
C GLN A 281 14.18 12.36 -6.63
N PHE A 282 13.05 11.65 -6.76
CA PHE A 282 13.06 10.21 -6.96
C PHE A 282 13.51 9.89 -8.39
N VAL A 283 14.52 9.02 -8.53
CA VAL A 283 14.98 8.53 -9.84
C VAL A 283 14.46 7.12 -10.09
N GLY A 284 14.56 6.24 -9.09
CA GLY A 284 14.13 4.86 -9.22
C GLY A 284 14.71 3.95 -8.14
N THR A 285 14.63 2.65 -8.38
CA THR A 285 15.19 1.62 -7.50
C THR A 285 16.33 0.91 -8.21
N VAL A 286 17.39 0.59 -7.47
CA VAL A 286 18.54 -0.19 -7.96
C VAL A 286 18.77 -1.41 -7.07
N TYR A 287 19.24 -2.50 -7.67
CA TYR A 287 19.93 -3.55 -6.93
C TYR A 287 21.36 -3.11 -6.64
N THR A 288 21.84 -3.42 -5.44
CA THR A 288 23.18 -3.04 -5.00
C THR A 288 23.85 -4.17 -4.23
N LEU A 289 25.14 -4.36 -4.52
CA LEU A 289 26.05 -5.24 -3.76
C LEU A 289 27.06 -4.43 -2.93
N LEU A 290 26.81 -3.13 -2.76
CA LEU A 290 27.71 -2.22 -2.06
C LEU A 290 27.67 -2.47 -0.56
N GLU A 291 28.83 -2.36 0.09
CA GLU A 291 28.93 -2.38 1.54
C GLU A 291 28.55 -1.00 2.10
N TRP A 292 27.69 -0.99 3.12
CA TRP A 292 27.11 0.23 3.67
C TRP A 292 27.88 0.82 4.87
N GLY A 293 28.99 0.18 5.28
CA GLY A 293 29.91 0.68 6.31
C GLY A 293 29.25 1.19 7.60
N GLU A 294 29.89 2.19 8.23
CA GLU A 294 29.25 3.01 9.27
C GLU A 294 28.13 3.83 8.63
N SER A 295 26.89 3.34 8.72
CA SER A 295 25.77 3.95 8.02
C SER A 295 25.28 5.20 8.76
N PHE A 296 25.45 6.36 8.14
CA PHE A 296 24.76 7.58 8.55
C PHE A 296 23.30 7.54 8.09
N ARG A 297 22.42 8.19 8.86
CA ARG A 297 21.00 8.27 8.55
C ARG A 297 20.56 9.71 8.33
N ILE A 298 19.56 9.87 7.47
CA ILE A 298 19.09 11.17 7.01
C ILE A 298 17.58 11.17 6.82
N THR A 299 16.95 12.30 7.14
CA THR A 299 15.55 12.54 6.83
C THR A 299 15.45 13.10 5.42
N VAL A 300 14.69 12.41 4.56
CA VAL A 300 14.52 12.79 3.15
C VAL A 300 13.05 13.06 2.87
N ARG A 301 12.79 14.04 2.01
CA ARG A 301 11.50 14.23 1.36
C ARG A 301 11.61 14.00 -0.13
N LEU A 302 10.80 13.10 -0.67
CA LEU A 302 10.74 12.77 -2.09
C LEU A 302 9.55 13.48 -2.74
N GLY A 303 9.81 14.18 -3.85
CA GLY A 303 8.76 14.69 -4.72
C GLY A 303 8.02 15.93 -4.22
N LYS A 304 8.72 16.89 -3.61
CA LYS A 304 8.16 18.23 -3.39
C LYS A 304 8.60 19.26 -4.43
N LEU A 305 9.91 19.30 -4.72
CA LEU A 305 10.48 20.29 -5.61
C LEU A 305 10.43 19.84 -7.08
N GLU A 306 10.32 20.83 -7.97
CA GLU A 306 10.42 20.66 -9.43
C GLU A 306 11.74 21.22 -9.99
N SER A 307 12.65 21.65 -9.11
CA SER A 307 13.93 22.24 -9.47
C SER A 307 14.92 21.22 -10.03
N GLU A 308 15.85 21.70 -10.85
CA GLU A 308 17.06 20.95 -11.22
C GLU A 308 18.08 20.97 -10.07
N PRO A 309 18.98 19.98 -9.98
CA PRO A 309 20.07 20.00 -9.01
C PRO A 309 20.99 21.21 -9.24
N ILE A 310 21.23 21.98 -8.18
CA ILE A 310 22.07 23.19 -8.22
C ILE A 310 23.51 22.85 -7.82
N MET A 311 23.72 21.76 -7.09
CA MET A 311 25.01 21.29 -6.59
C MET A 311 25.07 19.76 -6.58
N ASN A 312 26.26 19.20 -6.40
CA ASN A 312 26.44 17.75 -6.31
C ASN A 312 25.86 17.18 -4.99
N ALA A 313 25.75 15.86 -4.91
CA ALA A 313 25.11 15.22 -3.76
C ALA A 313 25.83 15.46 -2.43
N LYS A 314 27.16 15.50 -2.46
CA LYS A 314 28.00 15.72 -1.28
C LYS A 314 27.78 17.11 -0.69
N ASP A 315 27.78 18.14 -1.53
CA ASP A 315 27.60 19.51 -1.09
C ASP A 315 26.20 19.72 -0.49
N CYS A 316 25.15 19.12 -1.08
CA CYS A 316 23.80 19.12 -0.49
C CYS A 316 23.77 18.47 0.90
N ILE A 317 24.49 17.38 1.09
CA ILE A 317 24.56 16.66 2.36
C ILE A 317 25.30 17.48 3.41
N ASP A 318 26.41 18.10 3.04
CA ASP A 318 27.20 18.92 3.95
C ASP A 318 26.42 20.18 4.39
N GLU A 319 25.66 20.81 3.48
CA GLU A 319 24.71 21.87 3.82
C GLU A 319 23.66 21.36 4.82
N TYR A 320 22.99 20.24 4.52
CA TYR A 320 21.98 19.65 5.40
C TYR A 320 22.53 19.31 6.79
N ARG A 321 23.76 18.76 6.86
CA ARG A 321 24.42 18.43 8.12
C ARG A 321 24.69 19.66 8.98
N GLY A 322 24.99 20.81 8.36
CA GLY A 322 25.21 22.10 9.02
C GLY A 322 23.95 22.69 9.65
N ILE A 323 22.75 22.26 9.24
CA ILE A 323 21.49 22.77 9.77
C ILE A 323 21.23 22.21 11.17
N LYS A 324 20.99 23.12 12.11
CA LYS A 324 20.55 22.82 13.48
C LYS A 324 19.03 22.76 13.53
N GLY A 325 18.49 21.72 14.16
CA GLY A 325 17.06 21.60 14.42
C GLY A 325 16.59 20.15 14.49
N PRO A 326 15.30 19.93 14.75
CA PRO A 326 14.70 18.60 14.80
C PRO A 326 14.79 17.89 13.45
N ARG A 327 15.13 16.60 13.51
CA ARG A 327 15.17 15.68 12.37
C ARG A 327 14.25 14.51 12.68
N MET A 328 13.60 13.96 11.65
CA MET A 328 12.70 12.84 11.87
C MET A 328 13.53 11.58 12.10
N VAL A 329 13.43 11.00 13.30
CA VAL A 329 14.09 9.74 13.66
C VAL A 329 13.09 8.57 13.66
N MET A 330 11.80 8.88 13.81
CA MET A 330 10.69 7.93 13.76
C MET A 330 9.48 8.59 13.08
N PRO A 331 8.59 7.80 12.45
CA PRO A 331 7.32 8.33 11.95
C PRO A 331 6.48 8.93 13.10
N PRO A 332 5.56 9.87 12.79
CA PRO A 332 4.71 10.52 13.78
C PRO A 332 3.89 9.51 14.59
N SER A 333 3.53 9.90 15.82
CA SER A 333 2.79 9.03 16.72
C SER A 333 1.38 8.72 16.17
N GLY A 334 0.80 7.59 16.57
CA GLY A 334 -0.52 7.17 16.10
C GLY A 334 -1.63 8.19 16.35
N HIS A 335 -1.54 9.00 17.42
CA HIS A 335 -2.54 10.02 17.75
C HIS A 335 -2.53 11.19 16.76
N ASP A 336 -1.34 11.65 16.35
CA ASP A 336 -1.19 12.73 15.38
C ASP A 336 -1.72 12.31 14.00
N LEU A 337 -1.48 11.06 13.64
CA LEU A 337 -1.94 10.48 12.37
C LEU A 337 -3.46 10.31 12.31
N ILE A 338 -4.13 9.97 13.41
CA ILE A 338 -5.61 9.88 13.45
C ILE A 338 -6.22 11.24 13.12
N SER A 339 -5.72 12.30 13.76
CA SER A 339 -6.21 13.67 13.54
C SER A 339 -6.06 14.11 12.09
N ILE A 340 -4.90 13.81 11.47
CA ILE A 340 -4.65 14.12 10.05
C ILE A 340 -5.56 13.29 9.13
N ARG A 341 -5.74 12.00 9.42
CA ARG A 341 -6.63 11.11 8.65
C ARG A 341 -8.07 11.61 8.68
N GLU A 342 -8.58 11.98 9.84
CA GLU A 342 -9.93 12.50 9.99
C GLU A 342 -10.12 13.84 9.28
N ALA A 343 -9.13 14.74 9.37
CA ALA A 343 -9.14 16.00 8.65
C ALA A 343 -9.20 15.77 7.13
N ARG A 344 -8.35 14.87 6.60
CA ARG A 344 -8.33 14.56 5.16
C ARG A 344 -9.60 13.84 4.69
N LYS A 345 -10.17 12.93 5.49
CA LYS A 345 -11.47 12.30 5.17
C LYS A 345 -12.58 13.32 5.00
N LYS A 346 -12.61 14.40 5.81
CA LYS A 346 -13.60 15.48 5.67
C LYS A 346 -13.41 16.31 4.39
N VAL A 347 -12.19 16.50 3.93
CA VAL A 347 -11.87 17.25 2.70
C VAL A 347 -12.13 16.42 1.44
N LEU A 348 -11.88 15.11 1.51
CA LEU A 348 -12.09 14.16 0.40
C LEU A 348 -13.54 13.66 0.29
N ALA A 349 -14.38 13.90 1.30
CA ALA A 349 -15.82 13.68 1.20
C ALA A 349 -16.43 14.73 0.25
N PRO A 350 -17.16 14.33 -0.81
CA PRO A 350 -17.90 15.29 -1.61
C PRO A 350 -18.86 16.04 -0.69
N SER A 351 -18.93 17.37 -0.82
CA SER A 351 -19.96 18.14 -0.15
C SER A 351 -21.34 17.57 -0.53
N GLU A 352 -22.05 17.00 0.44
CA GLU A 352 -23.47 16.62 0.31
C GLU A 352 -24.35 17.88 0.25
N ARG A 353 -24.08 18.76 -0.72
CA ARG A 353 -24.91 19.91 -1.08
C ARG A 353 -24.75 20.21 -2.57
N ALA A 354 -25.62 19.61 -3.37
CA ALA A 354 -26.25 20.22 -4.54
C ALA A 354 -27.57 19.50 -4.79
#